data_AF-A0A521ZC51-F1
#
_entry.id   AF-A0A521ZC51-F1
#
_cell.length_a   1.000
_cell.length_b   1.000
_cell.length_c   1.000
_cell.angle_alpha   90.00
_cell.angle_beta   90.00
_cell.angle_gamma   90.00
#
_symmetry.space_group_name_H-M   'P 1'
#
loop_
_entity.id
_entity.type
_entity.pdbx_description
1 polymer ?
#
loop_
_entity_poly.entity_id
_entity_poly.type
_entity_poly.pdbx_seq_one_letter_code
_entity_poly.pdbx_strand_id
1 'polypeptide(L)'
;MSWYSYTFAFSAPCELALQQEPNEALRHPHEALRDRANDDFVYSHSRNGALLATVRRICALVPKMDRLYLLDDARTLHGSSLREAAAQLDALLAYVAQVPGVVVEATKAPYVRFTEIFGVGIPPMSAEIIYSKTATVRDGWVYEHTEAEVLSLLNAAADSHDPCLPNDEEGESLAYVFAYLKSHRALLERAVRAGLAVVFGELNSH
;
A
#
# COMPACT_ATOMS: atom_id res chain seq x y z
N MET A 1 -0.29 9.45 -19.63
CA MET A 1 1.11 9.34 -19.16
C MET A 1 1.12 8.46 -17.92
N SER A 2 2.00 7.46 -17.86
CA SER A 2 2.24 6.67 -16.65
C SER A 2 3.27 7.36 -15.78
N TRP A 3 3.03 7.42 -14.48
CA TRP A 3 3.97 7.90 -13.46
C TRP A 3 4.09 6.85 -12.34
N TYR A 4 5.11 6.95 -11.49
CA TYR A 4 5.29 6.05 -10.35
C TYR A 4 5.16 6.83 -9.04
N SER A 5 4.36 6.29 -8.13
CA SER A 5 4.32 6.68 -6.71
C SER A 5 5.33 5.81 -5.97
N TYR A 6 6.17 6.42 -5.13
CA TYR A 6 7.10 5.72 -4.27
C TYR A 6 6.73 5.97 -2.82
N THR A 7 6.75 4.96 -1.97
CA THR A 7 6.56 5.14 -0.53
C THR A 7 7.78 4.64 0.22
N PHE A 8 8.16 5.37 1.25
CA PHE A 8 9.28 5.01 2.10
C PHE A 8 8.91 5.16 3.57
N ALA A 9 9.23 4.15 4.37
CA ALA A 9 9.18 4.24 5.82
C ALA A 9 10.42 3.65 6.46
N PHE A 10 10.86 4.20 7.59
CA PHE A 10 11.99 3.68 8.35
C PHE A 10 11.87 4.00 9.83
N SER A 11 12.52 3.20 10.66
CA SER A 11 12.61 3.46 12.11
C SER A 11 13.84 4.29 12.47
N ALA A 12 13.68 5.26 13.36
CA ALA A 12 14.75 6.15 13.80
C ALA A 12 14.63 6.49 15.30
N PRO A 13 15.74 6.86 15.97
CA PRO A 13 15.66 7.42 17.32
C PRO A 13 14.72 8.63 17.36
N CYS A 14 13.88 8.74 18.41
CA CYS A 14 12.88 9.80 18.52
C CYS A 14 13.48 11.21 18.42
N GLU A 15 14.65 11.43 19.00
CA GLU A 15 15.35 12.73 18.92
C GLU A 15 15.66 13.14 17.48
N LEU A 16 16.08 12.18 16.65
CA LEU A 16 16.40 12.42 15.24
C LEU A 16 15.12 12.62 14.43
N ALA A 17 14.11 11.77 14.63
CA ALA A 17 12.85 11.82 13.89
C ALA A 17 12.01 13.08 14.17
N LEU A 18 12.20 13.72 15.34
CA LEU A 18 11.47 14.91 15.74
C LEU A 18 12.21 16.22 15.44
N GLN A 19 13.48 16.16 15.06
CA GLN A 19 14.29 17.34 14.70
C GLN A 19 14.02 17.84 13.27
N GLN A 20 13.41 17.01 12.43
CA GLN A 20 13.16 17.31 11.02
C GLN A 20 11.68 17.10 10.69
N GLU A 21 11.16 17.93 9.79
CA GLU A 21 9.87 17.64 9.16
C GLU A 21 9.97 16.30 8.41
N PRO A 22 8.91 15.46 8.40
CA PRO A 22 8.95 14.13 7.77
C PRO A 22 9.47 14.17 6.32
N ASN A 23 9.04 15.18 5.56
CA ASN A 23 9.45 15.39 4.17
C ASN A 23 10.95 15.70 4.01
N GLU A 24 11.58 16.33 5.00
CA GLU A 24 13.00 16.63 4.98
C GLU A 24 13.82 15.37 5.28
N ALA A 25 13.40 14.58 6.27
CA ALA A 25 14.00 13.30 6.60
C ALA A 25 13.94 12.30 5.42
N LEU A 26 12.86 12.35 4.62
CA LEU A 26 12.67 11.52 3.44
C LEU A 26 13.48 11.95 2.21
N ARG A 27 14.04 13.19 2.16
CA ARG A 27 14.93 13.64 1.07
C ARG A 27 16.30 12.99 1.12
N HIS A 28 16.74 12.61 2.32
CA HIS A 28 18.05 12.01 2.57
C HIS A 28 17.89 10.68 3.33
N PRO A 29 17.15 9.70 2.79
CA PRO A 29 16.88 8.45 3.50
C PRO A 29 18.17 7.68 3.80
N HIS A 30 19.17 7.82 2.92
CA HIS A 30 20.50 7.25 3.09
C HIS A 30 21.31 7.89 4.22
N GLU A 31 21.04 9.14 4.61
CA GLU A 31 21.68 9.75 5.78
C GLU A 31 21.06 9.20 7.08
N ALA A 32 19.74 9.00 7.09
CA ALA A 32 19.05 8.35 8.20
C ALA A 32 19.46 6.87 8.38
N LEU A 33 19.80 6.17 7.30
CA LEU A 33 20.25 4.78 7.29
C LEU A 33 21.77 4.60 7.45
N ARG A 34 22.58 5.65 7.28
CA ARG A 34 24.06 5.54 7.21
C ARG A 34 24.72 5.27 8.55
N ASP A 35 24.14 5.75 9.65
CA ASP A 35 24.88 5.90 10.91
C ASP A 35 24.54 4.87 11.99
N ARG A 36 23.54 4.00 11.81
CA ARG A 36 23.14 3.04 12.87
C ARG A 36 22.57 1.74 12.30
N ALA A 37 22.65 0.71 13.14
CA ALA A 37 22.06 -0.63 13.06
C ALA A 37 20.51 -0.68 12.89
N ASN A 38 19.90 0.31 12.24
CA ASN A 38 18.48 0.35 11.91
C ASN A 38 18.30 -0.03 10.43
N ASP A 39 18.43 -1.32 10.15
CA ASP A 39 18.12 -1.93 8.85
C ASP A 39 16.60 -1.99 8.58
N ASP A 40 15.79 -1.38 9.43
CA ASP A 40 14.36 -1.59 9.44
C ASP A 40 13.61 -0.48 8.71
N PHE A 41 13.40 -0.74 7.42
CA PHE A 41 12.68 0.14 6.49
C PHE A 41 11.65 -0.63 5.66
N VAL A 42 10.76 0.10 4.99
CA VAL A 42 9.87 -0.44 3.96
C VAL A 42 9.92 0.52 2.79
N TYR A 43 10.29 0.00 1.63
CA TYR A 43 10.25 0.71 0.36
C TYR A 43 9.21 0.06 -0.55
N SER A 44 8.46 0.86 -1.28
CA SER A 44 7.44 0.38 -2.20
C SER A 44 7.23 1.36 -3.34
N HIS A 45 6.75 0.86 -4.47
CA HIS A 45 6.46 1.64 -5.65
C HIS A 45 5.23 1.11 -6.36
N SER A 46 4.44 1.98 -6.98
CA SER A 46 3.30 1.56 -7.79
C SER A 46 3.05 2.51 -8.94
N ARG A 47 2.63 1.96 -10.07
CA ARG A 47 2.22 2.73 -11.23
C ARG A 47 0.96 3.53 -10.88
N ASN A 48 0.97 4.81 -11.21
CA ASN A 48 -0.14 5.75 -11.01
C ASN A 48 -0.70 5.78 -9.56
N GLY A 49 0.09 5.43 -8.55
CA GLY A 49 -0.36 5.37 -7.15
C GLY A 49 -1.36 4.24 -6.85
N ALA A 50 -1.41 3.19 -7.68
CA ALA A 50 -2.38 2.11 -7.57
C ALA A 50 -2.37 1.39 -6.20
N LEU A 51 -1.20 1.24 -5.58
CA LEU A 51 -1.04 0.61 -4.27
C LEU A 51 -1.81 1.40 -3.19
N LEU A 52 -1.48 2.68 -3.01
CA LEU A 52 -2.14 3.54 -2.03
C LEU A 52 -3.61 3.78 -2.36
N ALA A 53 -3.96 3.89 -3.64
CA ALA A 53 -5.36 3.96 -4.07
C ALA A 53 -6.16 2.73 -3.64
N THR A 54 -5.58 1.54 -3.77
CA THR A 54 -6.21 0.29 -3.32
C THR A 54 -6.34 0.23 -1.80
N VAL A 55 -5.28 0.61 -1.06
CA VAL A 55 -5.33 0.71 0.41
C VAL A 55 -6.43 1.69 0.85
N ARG A 56 -6.52 2.88 0.22
CA ARG A 56 -7.57 3.89 0.47
C ARG A 56 -8.97 3.30 0.25
N ARG A 57 -9.20 2.59 -0.86
CA ARG A 57 -10.51 1.94 -1.16
C ARG A 57 -10.88 0.90 -0.12
N ILE A 58 -9.93 0.06 0.31
CA ILE A 58 -10.16 -0.93 1.37
C ILE A 58 -10.53 -0.21 2.67
N CYS A 59 -9.73 0.79 3.09
CA CYS A 59 -9.97 1.53 4.33
C CYS A 59 -11.32 2.27 4.34
N ALA A 60 -11.79 2.75 3.18
CA ALA A 60 -13.09 3.40 3.06
C ALA A 60 -14.28 2.47 3.36
N LEU A 61 -14.09 1.16 3.22
CA LEU A 61 -15.12 0.14 3.50
C LEU A 61 -14.95 -0.55 4.86
N VAL A 62 -13.84 -0.30 5.57
CA VAL A 62 -13.57 -0.87 6.90
C VAL A 62 -13.91 0.16 7.99
N PRO A 63 -14.71 -0.20 9.02
CA PRO A 63 -15.07 0.71 10.09
C PRO A 63 -13.84 1.29 10.81
N LYS A 64 -13.81 2.63 10.99
CA LYS A 64 -12.79 3.38 11.75
C LYS A 64 -11.36 3.28 11.19
N MET A 65 -11.21 3.10 9.87
CA MET A 65 -9.91 3.08 9.19
C MET A 65 -9.58 4.36 8.40
N ASP A 66 -10.39 5.41 8.54
CA ASP A 66 -10.23 6.71 7.87
C ASP A 66 -8.97 7.48 8.29
N ARG A 67 -8.33 7.08 9.39
CA ARG A 67 -7.16 7.75 9.98
C ARG A 67 -5.87 6.93 9.93
N LEU A 68 -5.87 5.83 9.17
CA LEU A 68 -4.67 5.03 9.00
C LEU A 68 -3.54 5.91 8.44
N TYR A 69 -2.37 5.90 9.06
CA TYR A 69 -1.27 6.80 8.71
C TYR A 69 -0.76 6.64 7.26
N LEU A 70 -0.98 5.47 6.65
CA LEU A 70 -0.67 5.20 5.23
C LEU A 70 -1.53 6.02 4.26
N LEU A 71 -2.56 6.72 4.76
CA LEU A 71 -3.43 7.59 3.97
C LEU A 71 -2.97 9.07 3.97
N ASP A 72 -1.93 9.39 4.74
CA ASP A 72 -1.31 10.71 4.79
C ASP A 72 -0.16 10.80 3.77
N ASP A 73 0.19 12.01 3.33
CA ASP A 73 1.32 12.21 2.39
C ASP A 73 2.66 11.95 3.08
N ALA A 74 2.80 12.38 4.34
CA ALA A 74 3.97 12.12 5.17
C ALA A 74 3.62 12.21 6.66
N ARG A 75 4.27 11.40 7.49
CA ARG A 75 3.99 11.34 8.93
C ARG A 75 5.17 10.81 9.74
N THR A 76 5.39 11.41 10.91
CA THR A 76 6.25 10.86 11.97
C THR A 76 5.38 10.28 13.08
N LEU A 77 5.60 9.01 13.40
CA LEU A 77 4.89 8.26 14.45
C LEU A 77 5.84 8.00 15.62
N HIS A 78 5.40 8.29 16.84
CA HIS A 78 6.17 8.00 18.05
C HIS A 78 5.24 7.83 19.26
N GLY A 79 5.71 7.15 20.31
CA GLY A 79 4.97 7.05 21.57
C GLY A 79 3.58 6.41 21.42
N SER A 80 2.50 7.18 21.65
CA SER A 80 1.12 6.69 21.53
C SER A 80 0.65 6.57 20.08
N SER A 81 1.02 7.51 19.20
CA SER A 81 0.57 7.49 17.79
C SER A 81 1.14 6.30 17.03
N LEU A 82 2.38 5.90 17.35
CA LEU A 82 3.00 4.69 16.81
C LEU A 82 2.24 3.41 17.25
N ARG A 83 1.87 3.32 18.53
CA ARG A 83 1.11 2.17 19.05
C ARG A 83 -0.30 2.11 18.47
N GLU A 84 -0.94 3.26 18.30
CA GLU A 84 -2.25 3.35 17.65
C GLU A 84 -2.19 2.91 16.18
N ALA A 85 -1.19 3.37 15.44
CA ALA A 85 -0.99 2.96 14.04
C ALA A 85 -0.73 1.45 13.91
N ALA A 86 0.08 0.87 14.80
CA ALA A 86 0.32 -0.58 14.83
C ALA A 86 -0.98 -1.35 15.08
N ALA A 87 -1.75 -0.94 16.09
CA ALA A 87 -3.03 -1.55 16.42
C ALA A 87 -4.07 -1.39 15.30
N GLN A 88 -4.06 -0.28 14.57
CA GLN A 88 -4.93 -0.07 13.41
C GLN A 88 -4.58 -1.03 12.27
N LEU A 89 -3.30 -1.24 11.96
CA LEU A 89 -2.89 -2.21 10.94
C LEU A 89 -3.26 -3.65 11.34
N ASP A 90 -3.07 -4.02 12.59
CA ASP A 90 -3.53 -5.31 13.11
C ASP A 90 -5.04 -5.47 12.98
N ALA A 91 -5.80 -4.46 13.37
CA ALA A 91 -7.26 -4.47 13.27
C ALA A 91 -7.72 -4.55 11.80
N LEU A 92 -7.05 -3.85 10.88
CA LEU A 92 -7.34 -3.92 9.45
C LEU A 92 -7.10 -5.34 8.90
N LEU A 93 -5.91 -5.91 9.15
CA LEU A 93 -5.57 -7.25 8.67
C LEU A 93 -6.49 -8.31 9.28
N ALA A 94 -6.83 -8.20 10.56
CA ALA A 94 -7.78 -9.09 11.22
C ALA A 94 -9.20 -8.95 10.66
N TYR A 95 -9.64 -7.72 10.37
CA TYR A 95 -10.95 -7.47 9.76
C TYR A 95 -11.04 -8.08 8.37
N VAL A 96 -10.02 -7.90 7.52
CA VAL A 96 -9.98 -8.53 6.19
C VAL A 96 -10.01 -10.06 6.29
N ALA A 97 -9.32 -10.64 7.27
CA ALA A 97 -9.37 -12.09 7.50
C ALA A 97 -10.77 -12.59 7.90
N GLN A 98 -11.56 -11.77 8.60
CA GLN A 98 -12.93 -12.12 9.03
C GLN A 98 -13.98 -11.82 7.95
N VAL A 99 -13.76 -10.76 7.15
CA VAL A 99 -14.71 -10.24 6.17
C VAL A 99 -13.97 -9.97 4.84
N PRO A 100 -13.46 -11.00 4.14
CA PRO A 100 -12.68 -10.82 2.91
C PRO A 100 -13.48 -10.16 1.78
N GLY A 101 -14.81 -10.25 1.82
CA GLY A 101 -15.70 -9.56 0.89
C GLY A 101 -15.50 -8.04 0.85
N VAL A 102 -14.95 -7.43 1.90
CA VAL A 102 -14.61 -5.99 1.91
C VAL A 102 -13.56 -5.65 0.85
N VAL A 103 -12.58 -6.54 0.62
CA VAL A 103 -11.53 -6.34 -0.37
C VAL A 103 -12.05 -6.61 -1.76
N VAL A 104 -12.89 -7.64 -1.93
CA VAL A 104 -13.58 -7.92 -3.20
C VAL A 104 -14.39 -6.71 -3.64
N GLU A 105 -15.16 -6.11 -2.73
CA GLU A 105 -15.94 -4.90 -3.02
C GLU A 105 -15.06 -3.65 -3.22
N ALA A 106 -13.93 -3.53 -2.53
CA ALA A 106 -12.99 -2.41 -2.72
C ALA A 106 -12.21 -2.47 -4.04
N THR A 107 -12.09 -3.65 -4.64
CA THR A 107 -11.27 -3.90 -5.84
C THR A 107 -12.09 -4.14 -7.11
N LYS A 108 -13.42 -4.23 -7.00
CA LYS A 108 -14.28 -4.36 -8.18
C LYS A 108 -14.15 -3.14 -9.09
N ALA A 109 -14.30 -3.37 -10.39
CA ALA A 109 -14.26 -2.32 -11.40
C ALA A 109 -15.59 -2.29 -12.18
N PRO A 110 -16.00 -1.14 -12.74
CA PRO A 110 -17.13 -1.10 -13.66
C PRO A 110 -16.90 -2.06 -14.83
N TYR A 111 -17.95 -2.77 -15.24
CA TYR A 111 -17.89 -3.56 -16.46
C TYR A 111 -17.89 -2.63 -17.68
N VAL A 112 -16.84 -2.74 -18.47
CA VAL A 112 -16.62 -1.97 -19.69
C VAL A 112 -16.18 -2.94 -20.79
N ARG A 113 -16.89 -2.95 -21.91
CA ARG A 113 -16.57 -3.88 -23.01
C ARG A 113 -15.43 -3.37 -23.90
N PHE A 114 -15.33 -2.05 -24.06
CA PHE A 114 -14.36 -1.42 -24.94
C PHE A 114 -13.67 -0.25 -24.26
N THR A 115 -12.38 -0.09 -24.51
CA THR A 115 -11.59 1.07 -24.11
C THR A 115 -11.02 1.79 -25.34
N GLU A 116 -10.64 3.04 -25.19
CA GLU A 116 -9.93 3.79 -26.22
C GLU A 116 -8.43 3.77 -25.95
N ILE A 117 -7.66 3.31 -26.93
CA ILE A 117 -6.20 3.37 -26.90
C ILE A 117 -5.76 4.62 -27.65
N PHE A 118 -4.98 5.46 -26.98
CA PHE A 118 -4.38 6.66 -27.54
C PHE A 118 -2.90 6.40 -27.83
N GLY A 119 -2.50 6.55 -29.09
CA GLY A 119 -1.11 6.49 -29.54
C GLY A 119 -0.63 7.85 -30.04
N VAL A 120 0.66 8.15 -29.90
CA VAL A 120 1.23 9.40 -30.45
C VAL A 120 1.10 9.38 -31.97
N GLY A 121 0.34 10.34 -32.53
CA GLY A 121 0.09 10.43 -33.97
C GLY A 121 -0.92 9.43 -34.53
N ILE A 122 -1.60 8.66 -33.67
CA ILE A 122 -2.62 7.67 -34.06
C ILE A 122 -3.98 8.16 -33.52
N PRO A 123 -5.04 8.22 -34.35
CA PRO A 123 -6.39 8.50 -33.87
C PRO A 123 -6.81 7.49 -32.79
N PRO A 124 -7.71 7.86 -31.86
CA PRO A 124 -8.20 6.94 -30.83
C PRO A 124 -8.74 5.66 -31.48
N MET A 125 -8.26 4.50 -31.00
CA MET A 125 -8.70 3.21 -31.49
C MET A 125 -9.49 2.49 -30.40
N SER A 126 -10.66 1.98 -30.74
CA SER A 126 -11.45 1.13 -29.84
C SER A 126 -10.78 -0.24 -29.71
N ALA A 127 -10.51 -0.66 -28.48
CA ALA A 127 -10.00 -1.99 -28.14
C ALA A 127 -10.98 -2.72 -27.22
N GLU A 128 -11.20 -4.01 -27.46
CA GLU A 128 -12.00 -4.85 -26.57
C GLU A 128 -11.21 -5.16 -25.30
N ILE A 129 -11.85 -5.00 -24.14
CA ILE A 129 -11.26 -5.36 -22.86
C ILE A 129 -11.42 -6.87 -22.67
N ILE A 130 -10.29 -7.55 -22.45
CA ILE A 130 -10.26 -8.97 -22.14
C ILE A 130 -10.06 -9.11 -20.63
N TYR A 131 -11.13 -9.51 -19.94
CA TYR A 131 -11.09 -9.81 -18.51
C TYR A 131 -10.43 -11.17 -18.23
N SER A 132 -9.95 -11.36 -17.01
CA SER A 132 -9.41 -12.64 -16.59
C SER A 132 -10.47 -13.74 -16.71
N LYS A 133 -10.05 -14.98 -16.98
CA LYS A 133 -10.99 -16.12 -17.11
C LYS A 133 -11.73 -16.42 -15.80
N THR A 134 -11.20 -15.95 -14.69
CA THR A 134 -11.73 -16.12 -13.33
C THR A 134 -12.64 -14.96 -12.92
N ALA A 135 -12.65 -13.86 -13.68
CA ALA A 135 -13.49 -12.71 -13.38
C ALA A 135 -14.98 -13.06 -13.44
N THR A 136 -15.73 -12.58 -12.46
CA THR A 136 -17.20 -12.67 -12.45
C THR A 136 -17.80 -11.32 -12.82
N VAL A 137 -18.71 -11.30 -13.80
CA VAL A 137 -19.47 -10.09 -14.17
C VAL A 137 -20.87 -10.16 -13.60
N ARG A 138 -21.25 -9.19 -12.76
CA ARG A 138 -22.57 -9.13 -12.13
C ARG A 138 -22.99 -7.68 -11.89
N ASP A 139 -24.23 -7.33 -12.21
CA ASP A 139 -24.84 -6.03 -11.94
C ASP A 139 -24.04 -4.82 -12.48
N GLY A 140 -23.38 -4.98 -13.63
CA GLY A 140 -22.55 -3.94 -14.24
C GLY A 140 -21.16 -3.79 -13.62
N TRP A 141 -20.74 -4.73 -12.78
CA TRP A 141 -19.42 -4.77 -12.14
C TRP A 141 -18.64 -6.02 -12.53
N VAL A 142 -17.32 -5.89 -12.48
CA VAL A 142 -16.35 -6.97 -12.66
C VAL A 142 -15.67 -7.22 -11.32
N TYR A 143 -15.66 -8.50 -10.95
CA TYR A 143 -15.05 -9.00 -9.75
C TYR A 143 -13.87 -9.91 -10.15
N GLU A 144 -12.65 -9.40 -10.02
CA GLU A 144 -11.41 -10.12 -10.38
C GLU A 144 -10.96 -11.10 -9.28
N HIS A 145 -11.53 -10.99 -8.08
CA HIS A 145 -11.16 -11.79 -6.93
C HIS A 145 -12.39 -12.36 -6.21
N THR A 146 -12.25 -13.59 -5.75
CA THR A 146 -13.17 -14.24 -4.81
C THR A 146 -12.69 -14.06 -3.37
N GLU A 147 -13.58 -14.22 -2.40
CA GLU A 147 -13.23 -14.17 -0.97
C GLU A 147 -12.17 -15.22 -0.59
N ALA A 148 -12.24 -16.42 -1.18
CA ALA A 148 -11.27 -17.48 -0.94
C ALA A 148 -9.87 -17.12 -1.47
N GLU A 149 -9.80 -16.49 -2.64
CA GLU A 149 -8.53 -15.99 -3.19
C GLU A 149 -7.97 -14.86 -2.33
N VAL A 150 -8.81 -13.91 -1.88
CA VAL A 150 -8.40 -12.84 -0.96
C VAL A 150 -7.76 -13.43 0.29
N LEU A 151 -8.40 -14.42 0.93
CA LEU A 151 -7.85 -15.09 2.12
C LEU A 151 -6.55 -15.83 1.81
N SER A 152 -6.49 -16.52 0.67
CA SER A 152 -5.28 -17.22 0.24
C SER A 152 -4.11 -16.25 0.04
N LEU A 153 -4.34 -15.12 -0.64
CA LEU A 153 -3.34 -14.09 -0.87
C LEU A 153 -2.92 -13.41 0.43
N LEU A 154 -3.88 -13.07 1.30
CA LEU A 154 -3.61 -12.52 2.62
C LEU A 154 -2.71 -13.46 3.42
N ASN A 155 -2.99 -14.77 3.42
CA ASN A 155 -2.19 -15.74 4.16
C ASN A 155 -0.81 -15.97 3.54
N ALA A 156 -0.70 -15.97 2.21
CA ALA A 156 0.55 -16.19 1.50
C ALA A 156 1.51 -14.99 1.51
N ALA A 157 0.99 -13.76 1.62
CA ALA A 157 1.82 -12.56 1.66
C ALA A 157 2.78 -12.57 2.84
N ALA A 158 4.06 -12.29 2.60
CA ALA A 158 5.09 -12.15 3.62
C ALA A 158 5.44 -10.67 3.82
N ASP A 159 5.87 -10.30 5.03
CA ASP A 159 6.52 -9.02 5.25
C ASP A 159 7.93 -9.01 4.65
N SER A 160 8.34 -7.86 4.15
CA SER A 160 9.63 -7.62 3.51
C SER A 160 9.96 -6.12 3.50
N HIS A 161 11.24 -5.79 3.49
CA HIS A 161 11.70 -4.41 3.26
C HIS A 161 11.34 -3.91 1.85
N ASP A 162 11.22 -4.82 0.88
CA ASP A 162 10.66 -4.60 -0.45
C ASP A 162 9.52 -5.61 -0.66
N PRO A 163 8.25 -5.20 -0.44
CA PRO A 163 7.12 -6.10 -0.57
C PRO A 163 6.71 -6.34 -2.03
N CYS A 164 7.32 -5.65 -3.01
CA CYS A 164 6.94 -5.82 -4.41
C CYS A 164 7.30 -7.23 -4.89
N LEU A 165 6.34 -7.91 -5.51
CA LEU A 165 6.59 -9.24 -6.04
C LEU A 165 7.37 -9.14 -7.36
N PRO A 166 8.29 -10.08 -7.68
CA PRO A 166 9.10 -10.03 -8.90
C PRO A 166 8.30 -9.99 -10.21
N ASN A 167 7.05 -10.43 -10.18
CA ASN A 167 6.17 -10.48 -11.36
C ASN A 167 5.09 -9.38 -11.35
N ASP A 168 5.14 -8.45 -10.40
CA ASP A 168 4.19 -7.34 -10.28
C ASP A 168 4.87 -6.04 -10.73
N GLU A 169 5.12 -5.92 -12.04
CA GLU A 169 5.85 -4.79 -12.64
C GLU A 169 5.13 -3.43 -12.47
N GLU A 170 3.82 -3.48 -12.19
CA GLU A 170 2.98 -2.29 -12.07
C GLU A 170 2.65 -1.94 -10.61
N GLY A 171 2.93 -2.84 -9.67
CA GLY A 171 2.63 -2.65 -8.25
C GLY A 171 1.12 -2.59 -7.97
N GLU A 172 0.33 -3.33 -8.75
CA GLU A 172 -1.14 -3.30 -8.71
C GLU A 172 -1.73 -4.58 -8.09
N SER A 173 -0.93 -5.61 -7.85
CA SER A 173 -1.44 -6.89 -7.38
C SER A 173 -1.95 -6.82 -5.94
N LEU A 174 -3.02 -7.55 -5.66
CA LEU A 174 -3.55 -7.64 -4.30
C LEU A 174 -2.58 -8.35 -3.34
N ALA A 175 -1.76 -9.26 -3.84
CA ALA A 175 -0.71 -9.89 -3.05
C ALA A 175 0.33 -8.86 -2.57
N TYR A 176 0.70 -7.91 -3.43
CA TYR A 176 1.58 -6.81 -3.06
C TYR A 176 0.93 -5.88 -2.03
N VAL A 177 -0.35 -5.55 -2.16
CA VAL A 177 -1.09 -4.78 -1.14
C VAL A 177 -0.99 -5.43 0.24
N PHE A 178 -1.17 -6.76 0.32
CA PHE A 178 -1.07 -7.45 1.61
C PHE A 178 0.36 -7.55 2.14
N ALA A 179 1.35 -7.77 1.27
CA ALA A 179 2.75 -7.75 1.65
C ALA A 179 3.11 -6.36 2.22
N TYR A 180 2.69 -5.29 1.54
CA TYR A 180 2.86 -3.91 1.98
C TYR A 180 2.27 -3.65 3.38
N LEU A 181 1.00 -4.01 3.61
CA LEU A 181 0.36 -3.83 4.92
C LEU A 181 1.07 -4.63 6.03
N LYS A 182 1.52 -5.86 5.74
CA LYS A 182 2.25 -6.70 6.70
C LYS A 182 3.65 -6.16 6.98
N SER A 183 4.37 -5.67 5.97
CA SER A 183 5.66 -5.01 6.10
C SER A 183 5.58 -3.81 7.02
N HIS A 184 4.57 -2.96 6.80
CA HIS A 184 4.34 -1.80 7.66
C HIS A 184 3.97 -2.20 9.08
N ARG A 185 3.12 -3.21 9.27
CA ARG A 185 2.84 -3.74 10.62
C ARG A 185 4.12 -4.17 11.32
N ALA A 186 4.93 -4.98 10.66
CA ALA A 186 6.17 -5.51 11.23
C ALA A 186 7.16 -4.39 11.60
N LEU A 187 7.30 -3.38 10.75
CA LEU A 187 8.10 -2.18 11.03
C LEU A 187 7.60 -1.44 12.28
N LEU A 188 6.29 -1.17 12.37
CA LEU A 188 5.74 -0.44 13.52
C LEU A 188 5.92 -1.24 14.82
N GLU A 189 5.66 -2.55 14.81
CA GLU A 189 5.85 -3.40 15.98
C GLU A 189 7.32 -3.44 16.44
N ARG A 190 8.26 -3.58 15.51
CA ARG A 190 9.70 -3.55 15.82
C ARG A 190 10.09 -2.20 16.42
N ALA A 191 9.61 -1.09 15.85
CA ALA A 191 9.83 0.24 16.39
C ALA A 191 9.22 0.43 17.78
N VAL A 192 8.00 -0.06 18.04
CA VAL A 192 7.38 -0.04 19.38
C VAL A 192 8.24 -0.77 20.40
N ARG A 193 8.71 -1.98 20.08
CA ARG A 193 9.56 -2.79 20.98
C ARG A 193 10.91 -2.12 21.25
N ALA A 194 11.48 -1.46 20.25
CA ALA A 194 12.75 -0.77 20.35
C ALA A 194 12.65 0.65 20.94
N GLY A 195 11.45 1.17 21.17
CA GLY A 195 11.26 2.55 21.65
C GLY A 195 11.68 3.61 20.62
N LEU A 196 11.56 3.29 19.33
CA LEU A 196 11.90 4.16 18.20
C LEU A 196 10.68 4.93 17.69
N ALA A 197 10.93 5.93 16.86
CA ALA A 197 9.93 6.56 16.00
C ALA A 197 9.94 5.91 14.61
N VAL A 198 8.85 6.07 13.85
CA VAL A 198 8.77 5.69 12.43
C VAL A 198 8.45 6.93 11.62
N VAL A 199 9.27 7.19 10.61
CA VAL A 199 9.01 8.22 9.61
C VAL A 199 8.46 7.52 8.36
N PHE A 200 7.40 8.06 7.79
CA PHE A 200 6.76 7.57 6.56
C PHE A 200 6.50 8.74 5.61
N GLY A 201 6.57 8.48 4.32
CA GLY A 201 5.89 9.33 3.33
C GLY A 201 5.91 8.78 1.91
N GLU A 202 5.09 9.44 1.10
CA GLU A 202 4.97 9.25 -0.35
C GLU A 202 5.89 10.24 -1.08
N LEU A 203 6.86 9.71 -1.81
CA LEU A 203 7.80 10.43 -2.65
C LEU A 203 7.25 10.45 -4.08
N ASN A 204 6.48 11.48 -4.41
CA ASN A 204 6.04 11.70 -5.79
C ASN A 204 7.18 12.30 -6.61
N SER A 205 7.64 11.58 -7.63
CA SER A 205 8.48 12.15 -8.68
C SER A 205 7.60 12.93 -9.65
N HIS A 206 7.50 14.25 -9.45
CA HIS A 206 6.96 15.18 -10.45
C HIS A 206 8.05 15.61 -11.44
#